data_AF-A0A8G0LNW9-F1
#
_entry.id   AF-A0A8G0LNW9-F1
#
_cell.length_a   1.000
_cell.length_b   1.000
_cell.length_c   1.000
_cell.angle_alpha   90.00
_cell.angle_beta   90.00
_cell.angle_gamma   90.00
#
_symmetry.space_group_name_H-M   'P 1'
#
loop_
_entity.id
_entity.type
_entity.pdbx_description
1 polymer ?
#
loop_
_entity_poly.entity_id
_entity_poly.type
_entity_poly.pdbx_seq_one_letter_code
_entity_poly.pdbx_strand_id
1 'polypeptide(L)'
;MTDPAIDGFQFILHAPNERLSKENRSKIRRHAMKVVGAARRTPNDASHREPAKYYKTHPSMDMSSLLPPMPLSGLELLVKDQGLDPLDLSSLTTVHIGPIASSLLQLDSSQLPGVLAYRQWSYFSFIPPRFGHVAALDDAFQCLVTITHSLLVPKHRQSDRVILQRYGKALQSLQKAVDEPNSRYYSEILCATGMLSIFELLNSPNGQLWYHHIAGASQIIQFRGPERFSSEFDIALLLSLGYPICAESLLNNKSCFLDDPTWIQVIENAIDDSETFTDRSPLGIRLLTLMVRVPGLAKKTYHAVAMQHSLQPRDFDAVATKVRILRSDVAAWRRDFNMTLIHATDTTKKNSTPDTDKRYELLGVALIIQILTSRMIVCVSPNDRGLLEEEVQSFATELKCLLGSVGHHRRAEFFLTQKVKIANAALVTHDDFAAAIGCDRVIEAWKLKKFDNAFGRRTSDGRTCCAQEE
;
A
#
# COMPACT_ATOMS: atom_id res chain seq x y z
N MET A 1 -29.49 9.54 36.05
CA MET A 1 -29.87 10.57 35.06
C MET A 1 -28.70 10.76 34.14
N THR A 2 -28.84 10.20 32.94
CA THR A 2 -28.03 10.38 31.72
C THR A 2 -28.08 11.86 31.28
N ASP A 3 -27.07 12.47 30.64
CA ASP A 3 -26.48 12.10 29.35
C ASP A 3 -25.20 12.94 29.08
N PRO A 4 -24.21 12.45 28.31
CA PRO A 4 -23.66 13.30 27.26
C PRO A 4 -23.62 12.58 25.92
N ALA A 5 -24.35 13.16 24.96
CA ALA A 5 -24.37 12.79 23.56
C ALA A 5 -22.96 12.85 22.94
N ILE A 6 -22.41 11.67 22.63
CA ILE A 6 -21.36 11.48 21.64
C ILE A 6 -22.06 11.55 20.28
N ASP A 7 -21.82 12.63 19.55
CA ASP A 7 -22.32 12.81 18.18
C ASP A 7 -21.60 11.79 17.27
N GLY A 8 -22.27 10.65 17.07
CA GLY A 8 -21.79 9.53 16.25
C GLY A 8 -21.74 9.92 14.78
N PHE A 9 -20.56 9.75 14.17
CA PHE A 9 -20.35 10.01 12.75
C PHE A 9 -21.18 9.04 11.89
N GLN A 10 -22.09 9.58 11.08
CA GLN A 10 -22.98 8.80 10.21
C GLN A 10 -22.35 8.61 8.83
N PHE A 11 -22.35 7.37 8.32
CA PHE A 11 -21.89 7.04 6.97
C PHE A 11 -22.75 7.74 5.91
N ILE A 12 -22.13 8.48 4.99
CA ILE A 12 -22.77 8.89 3.74
C ILE A 12 -22.35 7.87 2.68
N LEU A 13 -23.05 6.74 2.65
CA LEU A 13 -23.01 5.84 1.50
C LEU A 13 -23.76 6.54 0.37
N HIS A 14 -23.05 6.82 -0.72
CA HIS A 14 -23.62 7.48 -1.88
C HIS A 14 -23.58 6.52 -3.06
N ALA A 15 -24.75 6.21 -3.63
CA ALA A 15 -24.84 5.43 -4.86
C ALA A 15 -24.21 6.22 -6.03
N PRO A 16 -23.59 5.54 -7.01
CA PRO A 16 -22.69 6.17 -7.99
C PRO A 16 -23.29 7.24 -8.93
N ASN A 17 -24.61 7.49 -8.90
CA ASN A 17 -25.29 8.33 -9.91
C ASN A 17 -26.05 9.56 -9.38
N GLU A 18 -25.92 9.96 -8.12
CA GLU A 18 -26.56 11.20 -7.62
C GLU A 18 -25.53 12.32 -7.30
N ARG A 19 -25.95 13.59 -7.39
CA ARG A 19 -25.10 14.73 -7.03
C ARG A 19 -25.17 14.99 -5.52
N LEU A 20 -24.00 15.13 -4.89
CA LEU A 20 -23.84 15.56 -3.49
C LEU A 20 -24.80 16.72 -3.10
N SER A 21 -25.66 16.48 -2.12
CA SER A 21 -26.64 17.47 -1.63
C SER A 21 -25.95 18.76 -1.12
N LYS A 22 -26.63 19.90 -1.24
CA LYS A 22 -26.12 21.22 -0.78
C LYS A 22 -25.74 21.21 0.71
N GLU A 23 -26.44 20.39 1.50
CA GLU A 23 -26.18 20.26 2.94
C GLU A 23 -24.85 19.55 3.22
N ASN A 24 -24.55 18.47 2.47
CA ASN A 24 -23.30 17.72 2.60
C ASN A 24 -22.09 18.56 2.14
N ARG A 25 -22.23 19.33 1.06
CA ARG A 25 -21.21 20.31 0.63
C ARG A 25 -20.95 21.39 1.68
N SER A 26 -22.00 21.85 2.36
CA SER A 26 -21.90 22.85 3.44
C SER A 26 -21.22 22.29 4.70
N LYS A 27 -21.46 21.02 5.04
CA LYS A 27 -20.80 20.32 6.15
C LYS A 27 -19.29 20.15 5.89
N ILE A 28 -18.91 19.72 4.69
CA ILE A 28 -17.51 19.59 4.27
C ILE A 28 -16.80 20.96 4.31
N ARG A 29 -17.43 22.00 3.77
CA ARG A 29 -16.87 23.37 3.77
C ARG A 29 -16.74 23.95 5.18
N ARG A 30 -17.70 23.74 6.08
CA ARG A 30 -17.61 24.20 7.48
C ARG A 30 -16.48 23.52 8.24
N HIS A 31 -16.25 22.23 7.98
CA HIS A 31 -15.16 21.49 8.60
C HIS A 31 -13.80 22.01 8.13
N ALA A 32 -13.62 22.23 6.82
CA ALA A 32 -12.41 22.83 6.26
C ALA A 32 -12.12 24.24 6.81
N MET A 33 -13.15 25.06 7.03
CA MET A 33 -12.99 26.43 7.54
C MET A 33 -12.68 26.51 9.05
N LYS A 34 -13.14 25.56 9.87
CA LYS A 34 -12.81 25.50 11.32
C LYS A 34 -11.32 25.25 11.55
N VAL A 35 -10.69 24.42 10.71
CA VAL A 35 -9.25 24.10 10.79
C VAL A 35 -8.38 25.32 10.42
N VAL A 36 -8.81 26.13 9.44
CA VAL A 36 -8.12 27.36 9.03
C VAL A 36 -8.17 28.45 10.11
N GLY A 37 -9.25 28.51 10.91
CA GLY A 37 -9.40 29.49 11.99
C GLY A 37 -8.47 29.27 13.18
N ALA A 38 -8.12 28.03 13.49
CA ALA A 38 -7.21 27.68 14.58
C ALA A 38 -5.75 28.06 14.28
N ALA A 39 -5.35 28.07 13.00
CA ALA A 39 -3.97 28.37 12.56
C ALA A 39 -3.61 29.87 12.57
N ARG A 40 -4.56 30.78 12.88
CA ARG A 40 -4.35 32.24 12.84
C ARG A 40 -3.87 32.87 14.16
N ARG A 41 -3.63 32.09 15.23
CA ARG A 41 -3.43 32.63 16.60
C ARG A 41 -2.02 32.47 17.19
N THR A 42 -0.97 32.31 16.39
CA THR A 42 0.42 32.27 16.88
C THR A 42 1.24 33.47 16.37
N PRO A 43 1.92 34.24 17.23
CA PRO A 43 2.67 35.44 16.80
C PRO A 43 4.06 35.10 16.26
N ASN A 44 4.47 35.85 15.23
CA ASN A 44 5.78 35.82 14.57
C ASN A 44 6.81 36.63 15.37
N ASP A 45 8.05 36.15 15.46
CA ASP A 45 9.20 36.97 15.83
C ASP A 45 10.31 36.80 14.79
N ALA A 46 10.88 37.91 14.33
CA ALA A 46 11.79 38.00 13.19
C ALA A 46 13.04 38.80 13.56
N SER A 47 14.23 38.26 13.28
CA SER A 47 15.46 39.07 13.27
C SER A 47 16.53 38.55 12.30
N HIS A 48 16.81 39.41 11.31
CA HIS A 48 18.07 39.78 10.65
C HIS A 48 19.22 38.77 10.42
N ARG A 49 19.69 38.68 9.16
CA ARG A 49 21.09 38.38 8.78
C ARG A 49 21.53 39.15 7.53
N GLU A 50 22.76 39.65 7.59
CA GLU A 50 23.48 40.47 6.60
C GLU A 50 24.23 39.65 5.51
N PRO A 51 24.69 40.27 4.39
CA PRO A 51 25.08 39.59 3.16
C PRO A 51 26.57 39.22 3.04
N ALA A 52 26.86 38.09 2.39
CA ALA A 52 28.22 37.62 2.10
C ALA A 52 28.75 38.12 0.74
N LYS A 53 30.07 38.38 0.71
CA LYS A 53 30.83 39.11 -0.29
C LYS A 53 31.26 38.25 -1.50
N TYR A 54 31.28 38.90 -2.65
CA TYR A 54 31.81 38.45 -3.95
C TYR A 54 33.31 38.08 -3.91
N TYR A 55 33.69 37.01 -4.61
CA TYR A 55 35.07 36.79 -5.09
C TYR A 55 35.09 36.53 -6.60
N LYS A 56 36.09 37.13 -7.25
CA LYS A 56 36.28 37.27 -8.70
C LYS A 56 36.91 36.04 -9.36
N THR A 57 36.52 35.88 -10.62
CA THR A 57 36.92 34.94 -11.68
C THR A 57 38.30 35.19 -12.31
N HIS A 58 38.88 34.14 -12.92
CA HIS A 58 39.83 34.15 -14.05
C HIS A 58 39.78 32.78 -14.78
N PRO A 59 40.29 32.61 -16.02
CA PRO A 59 39.83 33.23 -17.27
C PRO A 59 39.51 32.23 -18.42
N SER A 60 38.56 32.63 -19.27
CA SER A 60 38.33 32.27 -20.69
C SER A 60 38.76 30.90 -21.23
N MET A 61 37.81 29.96 -21.31
CA MET A 61 37.77 28.95 -22.37
C MET A 61 36.94 29.50 -23.55
N ASP A 62 37.46 29.31 -24.76
CA ASP A 62 36.87 29.72 -26.03
C ASP A 62 35.46 29.13 -26.18
N MET A 63 34.45 30.01 -26.19
CA MET A 63 33.02 29.69 -26.08
C MET A 63 32.31 29.77 -27.44
N SER A 64 33.07 29.63 -28.53
CA SER A 64 32.55 29.79 -29.89
C SER A 64 31.96 28.50 -30.52
N SER A 65 31.94 27.37 -29.79
CA SER A 65 31.43 26.08 -30.30
C SER A 65 30.36 25.41 -29.43
N LEU A 66 29.86 26.05 -28.38
CA LEU A 66 28.74 25.49 -27.60
C LEU A 66 27.42 25.87 -28.28
N LEU A 67 26.77 24.86 -28.87
CA LEU A 67 25.35 24.96 -29.22
C LEU A 67 24.58 25.55 -28.02
N PRO A 68 23.65 26.50 -28.24
CA PRO A 68 22.87 27.05 -27.14
C PRO A 68 22.18 25.91 -26.38
N PRO A 69 22.22 25.89 -25.04
CA PRO A 69 21.57 24.84 -24.28
C PRO A 69 20.09 24.82 -24.67
N MET A 70 19.61 23.65 -25.07
CA MET A 70 18.18 23.43 -25.34
C MET A 70 17.39 23.87 -24.09
N PRO A 71 16.21 24.51 -24.24
CA PRO A 71 15.41 24.89 -23.09
C PRO A 71 15.05 23.64 -22.30
N LEU A 72 15.32 23.66 -20.99
CA LEU A 72 14.97 22.57 -20.09
C LEU A 72 13.45 22.32 -20.15
N SER A 73 13.05 21.06 -20.23
CA SER A 73 11.66 20.65 -20.07
C SER A 73 11.13 21.08 -18.70
N GLY A 74 9.79 21.18 -18.58
CA GLY A 74 9.15 21.52 -17.30
C GLY A 74 9.53 20.56 -16.16
N LEU A 75 9.79 19.29 -16.48
CA LEU A 75 10.27 18.31 -15.51
C LEU A 75 11.72 18.56 -15.10
N GLU A 76 12.62 18.82 -16.05
CA GLU A 76 14.03 19.11 -15.74
C GLU A 76 14.17 20.36 -14.85
N LEU A 77 13.33 21.38 -15.08
CA LEU A 77 13.25 22.54 -14.19
C LEU A 77 12.80 22.15 -12.78
N LEU A 78 11.76 21.32 -12.65
CA LEU A 78 11.28 20.85 -11.35
C LEU A 78 12.35 20.03 -10.61
N VAL A 79 13.03 19.11 -11.30
CA VAL A 79 14.12 18.30 -10.75
C VAL A 79 15.30 19.20 -10.34
N LYS A 80 15.65 20.19 -11.15
CA LYS A 80 16.70 21.17 -10.82
C LYS A 80 16.34 21.98 -9.58
N ASP A 81 15.09 22.43 -9.45
CA ASP A 81 14.64 23.31 -8.38
C ASP A 81 14.41 22.58 -7.05
N GLN A 82 13.97 21.31 -7.09
CA GLN A 82 13.64 20.52 -5.91
C GLN A 82 14.67 19.43 -5.59
N GLY A 83 15.61 19.14 -6.50
CA GLY A 83 16.65 18.12 -6.30
C GLY A 83 16.12 16.69 -6.20
N LEU A 84 14.92 16.41 -6.73
CA LEU A 84 14.28 15.09 -6.67
C LEU A 84 13.93 14.60 -8.08
N ASP A 85 14.55 13.51 -8.50
CA ASP A 85 14.20 12.78 -9.72
C ASP A 85 12.95 11.92 -9.43
N PRO A 86 11.99 11.78 -10.37
CA PRO A 86 10.85 10.88 -10.20
C PRO A 86 11.23 9.48 -9.68
N LEU A 87 12.33 8.91 -10.16
CA LEU A 87 12.78 7.58 -9.78
C LEU A 87 13.23 7.47 -8.32
N ASP A 88 13.63 8.57 -7.69
CA ASP A 88 14.02 8.57 -6.27
C ASP A 88 12.84 8.20 -5.35
N LEU A 89 11.60 8.34 -5.85
CA LEU A 89 10.37 8.00 -5.13
C LEU A 89 9.91 6.55 -5.37
N SER A 90 10.60 5.80 -6.23
CA SER A 90 10.20 4.46 -6.65
C SER A 90 10.07 3.47 -5.49
N SER A 91 10.83 3.61 -4.40
CA SER A 91 10.73 2.73 -3.25
C SER A 91 9.40 2.83 -2.50
N LEU A 92 8.69 3.97 -2.60
CA LEU A 92 7.41 4.16 -1.92
C LEU A 92 6.27 3.35 -2.56
N THR A 93 6.46 2.83 -3.78
CA THR A 93 5.44 2.01 -4.46
C THR A 93 5.29 0.61 -3.87
N THR A 94 6.20 0.17 -2.99
CA THR A 94 6.14 -1.14 -2.33
C THR A 94 5.47 -1.11 -0.95
N VAL A 95 4.84 0.02 -0.58
CA VAL A 95 4.09 0.13 0.67
C VAL A 95 2.76 -0.60 0.55
N HIS A 96 2.54 -1.61 1.39
CA HIS A 96 1.32 -2.42 1.35
C HIS A 96 0.24 -1.90 2.33
N ILE A 97 0.65 -1.25 3.43
CA ILE A 97 -0.27 -0.77 4.47
C ILE A 97 0.04 0.68 4.80
N GLY A 98 -0.56 1.60 4.04
CA GLY A 98 -0.34 3.05 4.15
C GLY A 98 -0.45 3.63 5.56
N PRO A 99 -1.48 3.30 6.37
CA PRO A 99 -1.60 3.83 7.73
C PRO A 99 -0.42 3.48 8.64
N ILE A 100 0.06 2.23 8.61
CA ILE A 100 1.19 1.81 9.46
C ILE A 100 2.45 2.53 8.99
N ALA A 101 2.70 2.51 7.69
CA ALA A 101 3.82 3.21 7.08
C ALA A 101 3.81 4.72 7.40
N SER A 102 2.64 5.36 7.40
CA SER A 102 2.49 6.77 7.75
C SER A 102 2.80 7.04 9.23
N SER A 103 2.29 6.20 10.13
CA SER A 103 2.62 6.29 11.56
C SER A 103 4.11 6.11 11.83
N LEU A 104 4.80 5.21 11.10
CA LEU A 104 6.24 5.03 11.21
C LEU A 104 7.02 6.28 10.78
N LEU A 105 6.66 6.89 9.65
CA LEU A 105 7.31 8.10 9.15
C LEU A 105 7.03 9.34 10.01
N GLN A 106 5.89 9.39 10.70
CA GLN A 106 5.57 10.44 11.65
C GLN A 106 6.32 10.28 12.97
N LEU A 107 6.48 9.05 13.42
CA LEU A 107 7.25 8.75 14.64
C LEU A 107 8.73 9.03 14.44
N ASP A 108 9.27 8.68 13.27
CA ASP A 108 10.66 8.91 12.90
C ASP A 108 10.79 9.29 11.42
N SER A 109 10.75 10.60 11.14
CA SER A 109 10.92 11.12 9.79
C SER A 109 12.33 10.90 9.22
N SER A 110 13.31 10.55 10.06
CA SER A 110 14.68 10.24 9.62
C SER A 110 14.78 8.88 8.91
N GLN A 111 13.73 8.06 8.96
CA GLN A 111 13.62 6.83 8.18
C GLN A 111 13.49 7.09 6.68
N LEU A 112 12.83 8.19 6.28
CA LEU A 112 12.49 8.45 4.89
C LEU A 112 13.70 8.44 3.94
N PRO A 113 14.84 9.11 4.23
CA PRO A 113 16.04 8.98 3.40
C PRO A 113 16.53 7.53 3.22
N GLY A 114 16.39 6.70 4.25
CA GLY A 114 16.77 5.28 4.18
C GLY A 114 15.82 4.45 3.31
N VAL A 115 14.52 4.76 3.35
CA VAL A 115 13.52 4.14 2.46
C VAL A 115 13.78 4.55 1.02
N LEU A 116 14.17 5.80 0.76
CA LEU A 116 14.45 6.34 -0.58
C LEU A 116 15.90 6.08 -1.05
N ALA A 117 16.68 5.28 -0.33
CA ALA A 117 18.13 5.18 -0.54
C ALA A 117 18.54 4.64 -1.92
N TYR A 118 17.66 3.89 -2.59
CA TYR A 118 17.92 3.36 -3.92
C TYR A 118 16.66 3.23 -4.75
N ARG A 119 16.85 3.31 -6.06
CA ARG A 119 15.79 3.24 -7.07
C ARG A 119 15.41 1.79 -7.36
N GLN A 120 14.16 1.56 -7.70
CA GLN A 120 13.65 0.28 -8.20
C GLN A 120 12.73 0.48 -9.39
N TRP A 121 12.46 -0.61 -10.11
CA TRP A 121 11.47 -0.59 -11.17
C TRP A 121 10.08 -0.26 -10.62
N SER A 122 9.42 0.74 -11.20
CA SER A 122 8.08 1.18 -10.83
C SER A 122 7.51 2.09 -11.93
N TYR A 123 6.26 2.51 -11.78
CA TYR A 123 5.64 3.46 -12.72
C TYR A 123 6.35 4.83 -12.75
N PHE A 124 7.20 5.15 -11.76
CA PHE A 124 7.99 6.39 -11.75
C PHE A 124 8.97 6.49 -12.94
N SER A 125 9.43 5.36 -13.48
CA SER A 125 10.30 5.31 -14.67
C SER A 125 9.64 5.88 -15.92
N PHE A 126 8.30 5.96 -15.94
CA PHE A 126 7.51 6.39 -17.09
C PHE A 126 6.99 7.82 -16.95
N ILE A 127 7.37 8.53 -15.88
CA ILE A 127 6.98 9.93 -15.65
C ILE A 127 7.68 10.89 -16.60
N PRO A 128 9.00 10.77 -16.88
CA PRO A 128 9.67 11.71 -17.78
C PRO A 128 8.99 11.94 -19.14
N PRO A 129 8.59 10.90 -19.90
CA PRO A 129 7.91 11.12 -21.18
C PRO A 129 6.45 11.57 -21.05
N ARG A 130 5.87 11.62 -19.84
CA ARG A 130 4.44 11.92 -19.61
C ARG A 130 4.19 13.25 -18.94
N PHE A 131 5.17 13.77 -18.21
CA PHE A 131 5.05 15.06 -17.54
C PHE A 131 4.80 16.18 -18.55
N GLY A 132 3.83 17.05 -18.27
CA GLY A 132 3.40 18.15 -19.14
C GLY A 132 2.22 17.82 -20.06
N HIS A 133 1.73 16.58 -20.09
CA HIS A 133 0.66 16.16 -21.02
C HIS A 133 -0.71 16.05 -20.35
N VAL A 134 -0.76 15.56 -19.10
CA VAL A 134 -2.01 15.33 -18.36
C VAL A 134 -1.96 16.07 -17.03
N ALA A 135 -2.79 17.11 -16.89
CA ALA A 135 -2.78 17.99 -15.72
C ALA A 135 -2.94 17.27 -14.38
N ALA A 136 -3.77 16.21 -14.32
CA ALA A 136 -3.95 15.41 -13.11
C ALA A 136 -2.65 14.73 -12.66
N LEU A 137 -1.87 14.18 -13.61
CA LEU A 137 -0.57 13.57 -13.32
C LEU A 137 0.43 14.63 -12.86
N ASP A 138 0.52 15.75 -13.58
CA ASP A 138 1.48 16.81 -13.29
C ASP A 138 1.24 17.43 -11.92
N ASP A 139 -0.02 17.72 -11.59
CA ASP A 139 -0.39 18.29 -10.30
C ASP A 139 -0.17 17.29 -9.16
N ALA A 140 -0.47 16.01 -9.37
CA ALA A 140 -0.20 14.95 -8.38
C ALA A 140 1.30 14.77 -8.14
N PHE A 141 2.11 14.74 -9.20
CA PHE A 141 3.57 14.61 -9.09
C PHE A 141 4.19 15.83 -8.42
N GLN A 142 3.80 17.05 -8.80
CA GLN A 142 4.27 18.27 -8.13
C GLN A 142 3.89 18.30 -6.65
N CYS A 143 2.67 17.87 -6.31
CA CYS A 143 2.21 17.76 -4.93
C CYS A 143 3.09 16.79 -4.14
N LEU A 144 3.36 15.61 -4.70
CA LEU A 144 4.18 14.58 -4.09
C LEU A 144 5.64 15.04 -3.90
N VAL A 145 6.27 15.62 -4.93
CA VAL A 145 7.63 16.17 -4.84
C VAL A 145 7.72 17.26 -3.76
N THR A 146 6.70 18.12 -3.67
CA THR A 146 6.68 19.21 -2.68
C THR A 146 6.69 18.67 -1.25
N ILE A 147 5.86 17.67 -0.92
CA ILE A 147 5.87 17.09 0.42
C ILE A 147 7.17 16.33 0.69
N THR A 148 7.66 15.54 -0.28
CA THR A 148 8.88 14.76 -0.09
C THR A 148 10.08 15.68 0.14
N HIS A 149 10.26 16.73 -0.68
CA HIS A 149 11.31 17.72 -0.46
C HIS A 149 11.20 18.37 0.92
N SER A 150 9.98 18.72 1.33
CA SER A 150 9.71 19.32 2.64
C SER A 150 10.08 18.42 3.83
N LEU A 151 9.99 17.09 3.66
CA LEU A 151 10.40 16.11 4.66
C LEU A 151 11.92 15.84 4.63
N LEU A 152 12.52 15.81 3.44
CA LEU A 152 13.96 15.54 3.27
C LEU A 152 14.84 16.75 3.59
N VAL A 153 14.34 17.97 3.40
CA VAL A 153 15.06 19.22 3.64
C VAL A 153 14.29 20.10 4.62
N PRO A 154 14.27 19.76 5.94
CA PRO A 154 13.45 20.47 6.93
C PRO A 154 13.72 21.99 7.02
N LYS A 155 14.95 22.42 6.72
CA LYS A 155 15.34 23.85 6.69
C LYS A 155 14.64 24.64 5.57
N HIS A 156 14.19 23.96 4.52
CA HIS A 156 13.47 24.53 3.39
C HIS A 156 12.06 23.94 3.26
N ARG A 157 11.51 23.46 4.39
CA ARG A 157 10.16 22.91 4.47
C ARG A 157 9.15 23.94 3.98
N GLN A 158 8.32 23.54 3.02
CA GLN A 158 7.21 24.38 2.57
C GLN A 158 6.18 24.50 3.69
N SER A 159 5.51 25.67 3.78
CA SER A 159 4.43 25.84 4.77
C SER A 159 3.30 24.82 4.52
N ASP A 160 2.65 24.35 5.59
CA ASP A 160 1.53 23.42 5.48
C ASP A 160 0.42 23.97 4.56
N ARG A 161 0.25 25.30 4.54
CA ARG A 161 -0.67 25.98 3.62
C ARG A 161 -0.33 25.68 2.15
N VAL A 162 0.94 25.78 1.76
CA VAL A 162 1.39 25.53 0.38
C VAL A 162 1.22 24.05 0.02
N ILE A 163 1.59 23.15 0.92
CA ILE A 163 1.43 21.70 0.76
C ILE A 163 -0.05 21.35 0.52
N LEU A 164 -0.94 21.86 1.39
CA LEU A 164 -2.39 21.62 1.27
C LEU A 164 -3.00 22.29 0.03
N GLN A 165 -2.49 23.46 -0.39
CA GLN A 165 -2.93 24.10 -1.63
C GLN A 165 -2.58 23.25 -2.86
N ARG A 166 -1.37 22.70 -2.94
CA ARG A 166 -0.97 21.80 -4.02
C ARG A 166 -1.78 20.50 -4.00
N TYR A 167 -2.03 19.94 -2.82
CA TYR A 167 -2.87 18.76 -2.69
C TYR A 167 -4.31 19.02 -3.14
N GLY A 168 -4.90 20.14 -2.70
CA GLY A 168 -6.23 20.56 -3.14
C GLY A 168 -6.32 20.76 -4.65
N LYS A 169 -5.28 21.31 -5.29
CA LYS A 169 -5.19 21.44 -6.76
C LYS A 169 -5.14 20.06 -7.43
N ALA A 170 -4.28 19.16 -6.96
CA ALA A 170 -4.16 17.82 -7.52
C ALA A 170 -5.47 17.03 -7.42
N LEU A 171 -6.18 17.14 -6.30
CA LEU A 171 -7.52 16.56 -6.14
C LEU A 171 -8.54 17.13 -7.13
N GLN A 172 -8.54 18.45 -7.35
CA GLN A 172 -9.44 19.08 -8.33
C GLN A 172 -9.15 18.61 -9.76
N SER A 173 -7.86 18.54 -10.14
CA SER A 173 -7.44 18.05 -11.45
C SER A 173 -7.78 16.58 -11.66
N LEU A 174 -7.57 15.74 -10.63
CA LEU A 174 -7.96 14.33 -10.67
C LEU A 174 -9.49 14.16 -10.79
N GLN A 175 -10.27 14.87 -9.98
CA GLN A 175 -11.74 14.84 -10.05
C GLN A 175 -12.25 15.23 -11.44
N LYS A 176 -11.73 16.35 -11.99
CA LYS A 176 -12.09 16.80 -13.34
C LYS A 176 -11.82 15.73 -14.40
N ALA A 177 -10.67 15.05 -14.32
CA ALA A 177 -10.30 14.02 -15.29
C ALA A 177 -11.12 12.74 -15.14
N VAL A 178 -11.49 12.35 -13.92
CA VAL A 178 -12.39 11.20 -13.68
C VAL A 178 -13.81 11.48 -14.16
N ASP A 179 -14.28 12.72 -14.02
CA ASP A 179 -15.61 13.15 -14.47
C ASP A 179 -15.70 13.29 -16.01
N GLU A 180 -14.57 13.37 -16.71
CA GLU A 180 -14.51 13.56 -18.15
C GLU A 180 -14.48 12.20 -18.89
N PRO A 181 -15.49 11.87 -19.71
CA PRO A 181 -15.62 10.53 -20.32
C PRO A 181 -14.42 10.07 -21.15
N ASN A 182 -13.70 11.01 -21.77
CA ASN A 182 -12.60 10.71 -22.67
C ASN A 182 -11.27 10.47 -21.94
N SER A 183 -11.06 11.09 -20.78
CA SER A 183 -9.79 11.07 -20.06
C SER A 183 -9.81 10.14 -18.83
N ARG A 184 -10.99 9.79 -18.30
CA ARG A 184 -11.14 8.92 -17.12
C ARG A 184 -10.48 7.54 -17.21
N TYR A 185 -10.16 7.08 -18.41
CA TYR A 185 -9.54 5.77 -18.66
C TYR A 185 -8.04 5.83 -18.90
N TYR A 186 -7.42 7.01 -18.87
CA TYR A 186 -5.99 7.14 -19.13
C TYR A 186 -5.15 6.55 -17.99
N SER A 187 -4.02 5.95 -18.35
CA SER A 187 -3.04 5.40 -17.40
C SER A 187 -2.50 6.47 -16.46
N GLU A 188 -2.39 7.71 -16.94
CA GLU A 188 -1.99 8.89 -16.20
C GLU A 188 -2.94 9.21 -15.04
N ILE A 189 -4.24 8.91 -15.16
CA ILE A 189 -5.23 9.12 -14.09
C ILE A 189 -5.06 8.08 -12.99
N LEU A 190 -4.80 6.82 -13.37
CA LEU A 190 -4.45 5.77 -12.43
C LEU A 190 -3.12 6.11 -11.71
N CYS A 191 -2.13 6.59 -12.45
CA CYS A 191 -0.84 7.01 -11.92
C CYS A 191 -0.97 8.19 -10.93
N ALA A 192 -1.75 9.22 -11.29
CA ALA A 192 -2.04 10.34 -10.41
C ALA A 192 -2.70 9.85 -9.11
N THR A 193 -3.67 8.94 -9.20
CA THR A 193 -4.33 8.33 -8.03
C THR A 193 -3.32 7.58 -7.14
N GLY A 194 -2.42 6.79 -7.74
CA GLY A 194 -1.34 6.12 -7.03
C GLY A 194 -0.40 7.10 -6.31
N MET A 195 0.01 8.19 -6.98
CA MET A 195 0.84 9.24 -6.36
C MET A 195 0.15 9.96 -5.20
N LEU A 196 -1.15 10.23 -5.30
CA LEU A 196 -1.90 10.83 -4.20
C LEU A 196 -2.06 9.89 -3.01
N SER A 197 -2.08 8.57 -3.24
CA SER A 197 -1.96 7.60 -2.14
C SER A 197 -0.62 7.79 -1.39
N ILE A 198 0.49 7.91 -2.11
CA ILE A 198 1.82 8.15 -1.51
C ILE A 198 1.86 9.51 -0.80
N PHE A 199 1.21 10.54 -1.34
CA PHE A 199 1.08 11.81 -0.65
C PHE A 199 0.41 11.65 0.73
N GLU A 200 -0.71 10.92 0.80
CA GLU A 200 -1.42 10.67 2.06
C GLU A 200 -0.56 9.84 3.03
N LEU A 201 0.24 8.91 2.52
CA LEU A 201 1.24 8.21 3.33
C LEU A 201 2.21 9.20 4.02
N LEU A 202 2.71 10.19 3.29
CA LEU A 202 3.73 11.14 3.77
C LEU A 202 3.17 12.28 4.64
N ASN A 203 1.90 12.67 4.46
CA ASN A 203 1.36 13.90 5.04
C ASN A 203 0.15 13.71 5.99
N SER A 204 -0.47 12.53 6.04
CA SER A 204 -1.75 12.35 6.72
C SER A 204 -1.58 11.84 8.16
N PRO A 205 -2.13 12.49 9.22
CA PRO A 205 -1.90 12.14 10.64
C PRO A 205 -2.15 10.68 11.06
N ASN A 206 -2.85 9.89 10.25
CA ASN A 206 -3.10 8.47 10.51
C ASN A 206 -3.06 7.62 9.23
N GLY A 207 -2.66 8.19 8.09
CA GLY A 207 -2.63 7.55 6.78
C GLY A 207 -3.96 6.96 6.31
N GLN A 208 -5.11 7.23 6.95
CA GLN A 208 -6.36 6.53 6.63
C GLN A 208 -6.90 6.89 5.24
N LEU A 209 -6.66 8.13 4.80
CA LEU A 209 -7.06 8.61 3.48
C LEU A 209 -6.32 7.88 2.34
N TRP A 210 -5.20 7.22 2.63
CA TRP A 210 -4.52 6.32 1.70
C TRP A 210 -5.49 5.27 1.12
N TYR A 211 -6.34 4.66 1.96
CA TYR A 211 -7.30 3.65 1.50
C TYR A 211 -8.32 4.20 0.52
N HIS A 212 -8.68 5.49 0.59
CA HIS A 212 -9.60 6.08 -0.37
C HIS A 212 -8.98 6.14 -1.77
N HIS A 213 -7.69 6.48 -1.87
CA HIS A 213 -6.97 6.46 -3.14
C HIS A 213 -6.78 5.03 -3.66
N ILE A 214 -6.47 4.07 -2.79
CA ILE A 214 -6.38 2.66 -3.20
C ILE A 214 -7.74 2.14 -3.70
N ALA A 215 -8.84 2.44 -3.00
CA ALA A 215 -10.18 2.05 -3.43
C ALA A 215 -10.58 2.73 -4.76
N GLY A 216 -10.21 4.00 -4.96
CA GLY A 216 -10.40 4.71 -6.22
C GLY A 216 -9.59 4.08 -7.36
N ALA A 217 -8.32 3.75 -7.10
CA ALA A 217 -7.46 3.06 -8.06
C ALA A 217 -8.01 1.67 -8.41
N SER A 218 -8.51 0.90 -7.43
CA SER A 218 -9.18 -0.39 -7.68
C SER A 218 -10.37 -0.25 -8.63
N GLN A 219 -11.18 0.80 -8.46
CA GLN A 219 -12.32 1.04 -9.35
C GLN A 219 -11.84 1.41 -10.76
N ILE A 220 -10.85 2.29 -10.89
CA ILE A 220 -10.27 2.66 -12.19
C ILE A 220 -9.72 1.42 -12.91
N ILE A 221 -8.96 0.55 -12.21
CA ILE A 221 -8.42 -0.68 -12.78
C ILE A 221 -9.56 -1.59 -13.30
N GLN A 222 -10.58 -1.84 -12.48
CA GLN A 222 -11.73 -2.66 -12.89
C GLN A 222 -12.49 -2.05 -14.07
N PHE A 223 -12.72 -0.74 -14.07
CA PHE A 223 -13.40 -0.05 -15.18
C PHE A 223 -12.60 -0.05 -16.47
N ARG A 224 -11.27 -0.08 -16.40
CA ARG A 224 -10.39 -0.18 -17.56
C ARG A 224 -10.39 -1.58 -18.17
N GLY A 225 -10.64 -2.61 -17.36
CA GLY A 225 -10.58 -4.00 -17.81
C GLY A 225 -9.15 -4.52 -18.01
N PRO A 226 -8.94 -5.84 -17.94
CA PRO A 226 -7.62 -6.47 -18.04
C PRO A 226 -6.92 -6.19 -19.38
N GLU A 227 -7.68 -6.05 -20.47
CA GLU A 227 -7.17 -5.82 -21.82
C GLU A 227 -6.43 -4.48 -21.99
N ARG A 228 -6.66 -3.52 -21.09
CA ARG A 228 -5.97 -2.22 -21.09
C ARG A 228 -4.63 -2.25 -20.36
N PHE A 229 -4.25 -3.38 -19.75
CA PHE A 229 -2.99 -3.56 -19.03
C PHE A 229 -1.99 -4.34 -19.89
N SER A 230 -1.61 -3.75 -21.03
CA SER A 230 -0.70 -4.36 -22.00
C SER A 230 0.61 -3.60 -22.20
N SER A 231 0.69 -2.33 -21.76
CA SER A 231 1.92 -1.54 -21.84
C SER A 231 2.76 -1.70 -20.56
N GLU A 232 4.08 -1.55 -20.67
CA GLU A 232 4.99 -1.58 -19.51
C GLU A 232 4.60 -0.57 -18.42
N PHE A 233 4.03 0.58 -18.79
CA PHE A 233 3.54 1.56 -17.82
C PHE A 233 2.31 1.07 -17.07
N ASP A 234 1.36 0.44 -17.77
CA ASP A 234 0.16 -0.12 -17.15
C ASP A 234 0.50 -1.30 -16.24
N ILE A 235 1.41 -2.17 -16.67
CA ILE A 235 1.92 -3.28 -15.87
C ILE A 235 2.63 -2.75 -14.61
N ALA A 236 3.46 -1.71 -14.73
CA ALA A 236 4.10 -1.08 -13.59
C ALA A 236 3.09 -0.50 -12.58
N LEU A 237 2.00 0.10 -13.07
CA LEU A 237 0.91 0.59 -12.21
C LEU A 237 0.18 -0.57 -11.52
N LEU A 238 -0.17 -1.62 -12.26
CA LEU A 238 -0.87 -2.78 -11.71
C LEU A 238 -0.07 -3.47 -10.62
N LEU A 239 1.21 -3.77 -10.87
CA LEU A 239 2.07 -4.45 -9.90
C LEU A 239 2.32 -3.57 -8.66
N SER A 240 2.52 -2.26 -8.85
CA SER A 240 2.69 -1.32 -7.72
C SER A 240 1.45 -1.22 -6.82
N LEU A 241 0.25 -1.46 -7.37
CA LEU A 241 -1.01 -1.37 -6.63
C LEU A 241 -1.53 -2.74 -6.16
N GLY A 242 -1.00 -3.86 -6.66
CA GLY A 242 -1.51 -5.19 -6.38
C GLY A 242 -1.57 -5.53 -4.88
N TYR A 243 -0.46 -5.39 -4.17
CA TYR A 243 -0.44 -5.62 -2.72
C TYR A 243 -1.31 -4.64 -1.91
N PRO A 244 -1.28 -3.32 -2.17
CA PRO A 244 -2.23 -2.36 -1.59
C PRO A 244 -3.70 -2.77 -1.74
N ILE A 245 -4.10 -3.22 -2.94
CA ILE A 245 -5.47 -3.65 -3.24
C ILE A 245 -5.83 -4.91 -2.44
N CYS A 246 -4.91 -5.87 -2.36
CA CYS A 246 -5.10 -7.07 -1.53
C CYS A 246 -5.26 -6.71 -0.05
N ALA A 247 -4.45 -5.77 0.45
CA ALA A 247 -4.52 -5.31 1.83
C ALA A 247 -5.84 -4.57 2.13
N GLU A 248 -6.28 -3.66 1.25
CA GLU A 248 -7.58 -2.98 1.38
C GLU A 248 -8.73 -3.99 1.40
N SER A 249 -8.70 -4.97 0.48
CA SER A 249 -9.72 -6.01 0.39
C SER A 249 -9.78 -6.87 1.65
N LEU A 250 -8.61 -7.33 2.13
CA LEU A 250 -8.51 -8.12 3.36
C LEU A 250 -9.06 -7.36 4.56
N LEU A 251 -8.64 -6.11 4.74
CA LEU A 251 -9.01 -5.29 5.89
C LEU A 251 -10.47 -4.85 5.87
N ASN A 252 -11.09 -4.74 4.69
CA ASN A 252 -12.51 -4.41 4.55
C ASN A 252 -13.42 -5.64 4.40
N ASN A 253 -12.90 -6.86 4.61
CA ASN A 253 -13.64 -8.11 4.48
C ASN A 253 -14.29 -8.31 3.09
N LYS A 254 -13.55 -7.94 2.04
CA LYS A 254 -13.95 -8.09 0.63
C LYS A 254 -13.08 -9.13 -0.06
N SER A 255 -13.62 -9.74 -1.11
CA SER A 255 -12.81 -10.47 -2.08
C SER A 255 -11.96 -9.49 -2.89
N CYS A 256 -10.77 -9.90 -3.30
CA CYS A 256 -9.93 -9.12 -4.21
C CYS A 256 -10.35 -9.41 -5.65
N PHE A 257 -10.64 -8.39 -6.45
CA PHE A 257 -11.02 -8.60 -7.86
C PHE A 257 -9.87 -9.15 -8.71
N LEU A 258 -8.62 -9.01 -8.25
CA LEU A 258 -7.43 -9.57 -8.90
C LEU A 258 -7.34 -11.11 -8.77
N ASP A 259 -8.22 -11.74 -7.98
CA ASP A 259 -8.39 -13.20 -7.91
C ASP A 259 -9.17 -13.76 -9.12
N ASP A 260 -9.56 -12.91 -10.07
CA ASP A 260 -10.14 -13.34 -11.35
C ASP A 260 -9.05 -13.90 -12.28
N PRO A 261 -9.28 -15.04 -12.97
CA PRO A 261 -8.30 -15.64 -13.88
C PRO A 261 -7.75 -14.69 -14.96
N THR A 262 -8.56 -13.75 -15.46
CA THR A 262 -8.11 -12.79 -16.48
C THR A 262 -7.10 -11.79 -15.92
N TRP A 263 -7.28 -11.35 -14.66
CA TRP A 263 -6.31 -10.49 -13.97
C TRP A 263 -5.06 -11.25 -13.56
N ILE A 264 -5.20 -12.50 -13.11
CA ILE A 264 -4.05 -13.37 -12.82
C ILE A 264 -3.18 -13.54 -14.06
N GLN A 265 -3.78 -13.77 -15.23
CA GLN A 265 -3.03 -13.88 -16.49
C GLN A 265 -2.26 -12.60 -16.83
N VAL A 266 -2.84 -11.41 -16.63
CA VAL A 266 -2.15 -10.14 -16.84
C VAL A 266 -0.94 -10.01 -15.90
N ILE A 267 -1.10 -10.40 -14.63
CA ILE A 267 -0.01 -10.38 -13.63
C ILE A 267 1.09 -11.38 -14.02
N GLU A 268 0.74 -12.59 -14.43
CA GLU A 268 1.70 -13.63 -14.85
C GLU A 268 2.47 -13.24 -16.12
N ASN A 269 1.84 -12.53 -17.06
CA ASN A 269 2.51 -12.02 -18.25
C ASN A 269 3.57 -10.94 -17.94
N ALA A 270 3.62 -10.42 -16.72
CA ALA A 270 4.60 -9.43 -16.30
C ALA A 270 5.94 -10.04 -15.82
N ILE A 271 6.04 -11.38 -15.76
CA ILE A 271 7.23 -12.10 -15.33
C ILE A 271 8.43 -11.70 -16.18
N ASP A 272 9.52 -11.36 -15.51
CA ASP A 272 10.85 -11.22 -16.10
C ASP A 272 11.76 -12.34 -15.56
N ASP A 273 12.01 -13.36 -16.38
CA ASP A 273 12.84 -14.52 -16.04
C ASP A 273 14.32 -14.16 -15.80
N SER A 274 14.75 -12.93 -16.15
CA SER A 274 16.10 -12.46 -15.87
C SER A 274 16.27 -11.94 -14.44
N GLU A 275 15.17 -11.68 -13.73
CA GLU A 275 15.18 -11.17 -12.35
C GLU A 275 14.96 -12.28 -11.32
N THR A 276 15.58 -12.16 -10.14
CA THR A 276 15.54 -13.22 -9.10
C THR A 276 14.62 -12.89 -7.93
N PHE A 277 14.85 -11.78 -7.22
CA PHE A 277 14.11 -11.42 -6.00
C PHE A 277 13.28 -10.14 -6.12
N THR A 278 13.04 -9.64 -7.32
CA THR A 278 12.27 -8.41 -7.56
C THR A 278 10.75 -8.65 -7.55
N ASP A 279 9.97 -7.58 -7.71
CA ASP A 279 8.51 -7.69 -7.84
C ASP A 279 8.06 -8.28 -9.20
N ARG A 280 8.95 -8.30 -10.22
CA ARG A 280 8.70 -8.93 -11.53
C ARG A 280 9.34 -10.31 -11.69
N SER A 281 10.16 -10.76 -10.74
CA SER A 281 10.74 -12.10 -10.83
C SER A 281 9.65 -13.18 -10.77
N PRO A 282 9.94 -14.41 -11.25
CA PRO A 282 9.02 -15.53 -11.09
C PRO A 282 8.58 -15.74 -9.64
N LEU A 283 9.46 -15.47 -8.66
CA LEU A 283 9.12 -15.51 -7.24
C LEU A 283 8.20 -14.35 -6.83
N GLY A 284 8.49 -13.11 -7.22
CA GLY A 284 7.68 -11.94 -6.89
C GLY A 284 6.26 -12.03 -7.43
N ILE A 285 6.13 -12.38 -8.71
CA ILE A 285 4.83 -12.52 -9.39
C ILE A 285 4.00 -13.66 -8.79
N ARG A 286 4.59 -14.86 -8.63
CA ARG A 286 3.89 -15.98 -7.98
C ARG A 286 3.44 -15.63 -6.57
N LEU A 287 4.23 -14.86 -5.82
CA LEU A 287 3.82 -14.47 -4.47
C LEU A 287 2.62 -13.52 -4.47
N LEU A 288 2.57 -12.59 -5.42
CA LEU A 288 1.42 -11.71 -5.61
C LEU A 288 0.17 -12.51 -6.00
N THR A 289 0.28 -13.48 -6.92
CA THR A 289 -0.87 -14.32 -7.32
C THR A 289 -1.37 -15.23 -6.18
N LEU A 290 -0.51 -15.59 -5.23
CA LEU A 290 -0.94 -16.24 -3.99
C LEU A 290 -1.65 -15.26 -3.05
N MET A 291 -1.14 -14.03 -2.92
CA MET A 291 -1.72 -13.01 -2.04
C MET A 291 -3.11 -12.56 -2.50
N VAL A 292 -3.39 -12.46 -3.81
CA VAL A 292 -4.72 -12.03 -4.32
C VAL A 292 -5.85 -12.99 -3.90
N ARG A 293 -5.53 -14.27 -3.64
CA ARG A 293 -6.48 -15.30 -3.18
C ARG A 293 -6.84 -15.16 -1.70
N VAL A 294 -5.95 -14.56 -0.89
CA VAL A 294 -6.09 -14.49 0.58
C VAL A 294 -7.36 -13.76 1.02
N PRO A 295 -7.69 -12.55 0.52
CA PRO A 295 -8.89 -11.81 0.97
C PRO A 295 -10.19 -12.59 0.77
N GLY A 296 -10.36 -13.24 -0.40
CA GLY A 296 -11.56 -14.03 -0.71
C GLY A 296 -11.72 -15.25 0.20
N LEU A 297 -10.62 -15.95 0.49
CA LEU A 297 -10.63 -17.08 1.42
C LEU A 297 -10.85 -16.63 2.88
N ALA A 298 -10.29 -15.49 3.28
CA ALA A 298 -10.54 -14.90 4.60
C ALA A 298 -12.03 -14.56 4.78
N LYS A 299 -12.66 -13.95 3.77
CA LYS A 299 -14.10 -13.64 3.76
C LYS A 299 -14.94 -14.90 3.90
N LYS A 300 -14.64 -15.93 3.10
CA LYS A 300 -15.35 -17.23 3.13
C LYS A 300 -15.19 -17.95 4.47
N THR A 301 -14.00 -17.94 5.04
CA THR A 301 -13.73 -18.50 6.37
C THR A 301 -14.53 -17.78 7.45
N TYR A 302 -14.52 -16.44 7.43
CA TYR A 302 -15.30 -15.64 8.37
C TYR A 302 -16.79 -15.92 8.25
N HIS A 303 -17.33 -15.97 7.02
CA HIS A 303 -18.72 -16.33 6.77
C HIS A 303 -19.05 -17.73 7.31
N ALA A 304 -18.19 -18.72 7.09
CA ALA A 304 -18.39 -20.08 7.59
C ALA A 304 -18.52 -20.10 9.13
N VAL A 305 -17.64 -19.38 9.83
CA VAL A 305 -17.67 -19.25 11.29
C VAL A 305 -18.90 -18.48 11.78
N ALA A 306 -19.24 -17.37 11.13
CA ALA A 306 -20.37 -16.52 11.55
C ALA A 306 -21.74 -17.19 11.32
N MET A 307 -21.87 -17.97 10.23
CA MET A 307 -23.12 -18.64 9.83
C MET A 307 -23.11 -20.14 10.16
N GLN A 308 -22.32 -20.56 11.16
CA GLN A 308 -22.07 -21.97 11.49
C GLN A 308 -23.35 -22.81 11.71
N HIS A 309 -24.43 -22.20 12.20
CA HIS A 309 -25.71 -22.89 12.46
C HIS A 309 -26.59 -23.05 11.20
N SER A 310 -26.27 -22.33 10.13
CA SER A 310 -27.03 -22.33 8.87
C SER A 310 -26.34 -23.13 7.75
N LEU A 311 -25.07 -23.49 7.93
CA LEU A 311 -24.25 -24.17 6.92
C LEU A 311 -24.14 -25.68 7.18
N GLN A 312 -23.89 -26.42 6.12
CA GLN A 312 -23.70 -27.86 6.14
C GLN A 312 -22.22 -28.23 6.31
N PRO A 313 -21.87 -29.42 6.85
CA PRO A 313 -20.49 -29.90 6.97
C PRO A 313 -19.63 -29.70 5.71
N ARG A 314 -20.20 -30.02 4.55
CA ARG A 314 -19.55 -29.89 3.23
C ARG A 314 -19.08 -28.46 2.91
N ASP A 315 -19.75 -27.45 3.46
CA ASP A 315 -19.43 -26.05 3.18
C ASP A 315 -18.13 -25.66 3.90
N PHE A 316 -17.91 -26.19 5.11
CA PHE A 316 -16.65 -26.04 5.85
C PHE A 316 -15.52 -26.80 5.15
N ASP A 317 -15.78 -28.03 4.71
CA ASP A 317 -14.79 -28.84 3.96
C ASP A 317 -14.38 -28.18 2.65
N ALA A 318 -15.32 -27.54 1.94
CA ALA A 318 -15.05 -26.81 0.72
C ALA A 318 -14.14 -25.59 0.97
N VAL A 319 -14.37 -24.85 2.06
CA VAL A 319 -13.48 -23.74 2.47
C VAL A 319 -12.11 -24.29 2.86
N ALA A 320 -12.06 -25.29 3.73
CA ALA A 320 -10.82 -25.90 4.21
C ALA A 320 -9.97 -26.43 3.06
N THR A 321 -10.59 -27.09 2.06
CA THR A 321 -9.90 -27.60 0.86
C THR A 321 -9.24 -26.48 0.08
N LYS A 322 -9.95 -25.38 -0.20
CA LYS A 322 -9.38 -24.23 -0.94
C LYS A 322 -8.24 -23.56 -0.17
N VAL A 323 -8.36 -23.44 1.16
CA VAL A 323 -7.30 -22.89 2.00
C VAL A 323 -6.09 -23.82 2.05
N ARG A 324 -6.28 -25.14 2.14
CA ARG A 324 -5.20 -26.13 2.08
C ARG A 324 -4.42 -26.07 0.77
N ILE A 325 -5.10 -25.89 -0.36
CA ILE A 325 -4.44 -25.68 -1.66
C ILE A 325 -3.54 -24.44 -1.60
N LEU A 326 -4.07 -23.28 -1.21
CA LEU A 326 -3.27 -22.06 -1.12
C LEU A 326 -2.09 -22.20 -0.14
N ARG A 327 -2.31 -22.88 0.99
CA ARG A 327 -1.26 -23.15 1.97
C ARG A 327 -0.17 -24.05 1.41
N SER A 328 -0.53 -25.09 0.64
CA SER A 328 0.42 -25.94 -0.07
C SER A 328 1.22 -25.13 -1.11
N ASP A 329 0.55 -24.24 -1.85
CA ASP A 329 1.18 -23.42 -2.88
C ASP A 329 2.20 -22.44 -2.28
N VAL A 330 1.89 -21.77 -1.16
CA VAL A 330 2.86 -20.90 -0.47
C VAL A 330 4.00 -21.69 0.17
N ALA A 331 3.76 -22.90 0.65
CA ALA A 331 4.83 -23.77 1.13
C ALA A 331 5.76 -24.22 -0.02
N ALA A 332 5.21 -24.47 -1.22
CA ALA A 332 6.00 -24.72 -2.42
C ALA A 332 6.82 -23.49 -2.81
N TRP A 333 6.19 -22.32 -2.85
CA TRP A 333 6.88 -21.05 -3.07
C TRP A 333 8.04 -20.85 -2.08
N ARG A 334 7.84 -21.15 -0.79
CA ARG A 334 8.88 -21.01 0.24
C ARG A 334 10.05 -21.96 -0.01
N ARG A 335 9.80 -23.19 -0.47
CA ARG A 335 10.85 -24.13 -0.88
C ARG A 335 11.64 -23.59 -2.06
N ASP A 336 10.95 -23.09 -3.09
CA ASP A 336 11.59 -22.51 -4.27
C ASP A 336 12.44 -21.30 -3.88
N PHE A 337 11.91 -20.39 -3.07
CA PHE A 337 12.64 -19.24 -2.52
C PHE A 337 13.92 -19.65 -1.78
N ASN A 338 13.83 -20.65 -0.89
CA ASN A 338 14.99 -21.14 -0.16
C ASN A 338 16.04 -21.79 -1.10
N MET A 339 15.60 -22.54 -2.11
CA MET A 339 16.50 -23.11 -3.11
C MET A 339 17.19 -22.02 -3.94
N THR A 340 16.44 -21.02 -4.40
CA THR A 340 17.01 -19.86 -5.09
C THR A 340 17.99 -19.11 -4.20
N LEU A 341 17.71 -18.97 -2.90
CA LEU A 341 18.61 -18.34 -1.94
C LEU A 341 19.94 -19.11 -1.78
N ILE A 342 19.90 -20.44 -1.75
CA ILE A 342 21.10 -21.29 -1.69
C ILE A 342 21.93 -21.16 -2.98
N HIS A 343 21.27 -21.08 -4.14
CA HIS A 343 21.91 -21.01 -5.45
C HIS A 343 22.32 -19.60 -5.88
N ALA A 344 21.83 -18.56 -5.21
CA ALA A 344 22.27 -17.18 -5.36
C ALA A 344 23.73 -17.08 -4.88
N THR A 345 24.66 -17.50 -5.73
CA THR A 345 26.11 -17.39 -5.51
C THR A 345 26.49 -15.95 -5.15
N ASP A 346 27.54 -15.81 -4.34
CA ASP A 346 28.13 -14.62 -3.71
C ASP A 346 28.67 -13.58 -4.72
N THR A 347 27.89 -13.28 -5.77
CA THR A 347 28.17 -12.32 -6.86
C THR A 347 27.98 -10.87 -6.41
N THR A 348 27.58 -10.63 -5.16
CA THR A 348 27.12 -9.34 -4.66
C THR A 348 28.23 -8.49 -4.04
N LYS A 349 29.38 -8.35 -4.70
CA LYS A 349 30.35 -7.30 -4.32
C LYS A 349 30.03 -5.91 -4.92
N LYS A 350 28.99 -5.77 -5.75
CA LYS A 350 28.60 -4.46 -6.32
C LYS A 350 27.12 -4.05 -6.18
N ASN A 351 26.16 -4.96 -5.97
CA ASN A 351 24.71 -4.66 -5.91
C ASN A 351 23.97 -5.33 -4.70
N SER A 352 24.64 -5.57 -3.57
CA SER A 352 24.13 -6.42 -2.47
C SER A 352 22.87 -5.91 -1.75
N THR A 353 22.70 -4.60 -1.59
CA THR A 353 21.69 -4.06 -0.66
C THR A 353 20.25 -4.09 -1.18
N PRO A 354 19.93 -3.73 -2.45
CA PRO A 354 18.54 -3.76 -2.94
C PRO A 354 17.96 -5.16 -2.99
N ASP A 355 18.77 -6.12 -3.46
CA ASP A 355 18.38 -7.52 -3.57
C ASP A 355 18.14 -8.14 -2.18
N THR A 356 18.97 -7.80 -1.20
CA THR A 356 18.81 -8.25 0.19
C THR A 356 17.50 -7.74 0.81
N ASP A 357 17.17 -6.46 0.64
CA ASP A 357 15.91 -5.92 1.18
C ASP A 357 14.69 -6.57 0.54
N LYS A 358 14.76 -6.85 -0.77
CA LYS A 358 13.67 -7.53 -1.45
C LYS A 358 13.49 -8.98 -1.01
N ARG A 359 14.56 -9.70 -0.71
CA ARG A 359 14.48 -11.02 -0.06
C ARG A 359 13.69 -10.94 1.26
N TYR A 360 13.98 -9.94 2.10
CA TYR A 360 13.23 -9.70 3.34
C TYR A 360 11.75 -9.37 3.06
N GLU A 361 11.47 -8.46 2.12
CA GLU A 361 10.11 -8.06 1.75
C GLU A 361 9.27 -9.26 1.28
N LEU A 362 9.79 -10.06 0.36
CA LEU A 362 9.14 -11.26 -0.18
C LEU A 362 8.90 -12.31 0.91
N LEU A 363 9.92 -12.61 1.71
CA LEU A 363 9.80 -13.58 2.80
C LEU A 363 8.75 -13.15 3.82
N GLY A 364 8.74 -11.86 4.16
CA GLY A 364 7.75 -11.29 5.06
C GLY A 364 6.32 -11.45 4.54
N VAL A 365 6.07 -11.27 3.23
CA VAL A 365 4.75 -11.50 2.63
C VAL A 365 4.38 -12.99 2.67
N ALA A 366 5.29 -13.89 2.34
CA ALA A 366 5.03 -15.33 2.39
C ALA A 366 4.65 -15.80 3.81
N LEU A 367 5.34 -15.30 4.84
CA LEU A 367 5.00 -15.57 6.24
C LEU A 367 3.61 -15.06 6.61
N ILE A 368 3.19 -13.90 6.10
CA ILE A 368 1.81 -13.42 6.29
C ILE A 368 0.79 -14.37 5.68
N ILE A 369 1.03 -14.84 4.44
CA ILE A 369 0.14 -15.80 3.78
C ILE A 369 0.09 -17.11 4.60
N GLN A 370 1.24 -17.59 5.08
CA GLN A 370 1.32 -18.79 5.92
C GLN A 370 0.57 -18.64 7.25
N ILE A 371 0.74 -17.53 7.97
CA ILE A 371 -0.01 -17.22 9.20
C ILE A 371 -1.51 -17.23 8.92
N LEU A 372 -1.96 -16.44 7.93
CA LEU A 372 -3.38 -16.27 7.64
C LEU A 372 -4.03 -17.57 7.18
N THR A 373 -3.43 -18.29 6.23
CA THR A 373 -4.00 -19.55 5.72
C THR A 373 -4.04 -20.65 6.77
N SER A 374 -3.00 -20.77 7.59
CA SER A 374 -2.98 -21.74 8.70
C SER A 374 -4.08 -21.41 9.72
N ARG A 375 -4.21 -20.13 10.09
CA ARG A 375 -5.26 -19.66 11.00
C ARG A 375 -6.66 -19.85 10.44
N MET A 376 -6.85 -19.69 9.13
CA MET A 376 -8.12 -19.98 8.47
C MET A 376 -8.50 -21.47 8.59
N ILE A 377 -7.56 -22.40 8.43
CA ILE A 377 -7.83 -23.83 8.62
C ILE A 377 -8.18 -24.12 10.08
N VAL A 378 -7.46 -23.54 11.04
CA VAL A 378 -7.78 -23.67 12.49
C VAL A 378 -9.24 -23.29 12.78
N CYS A 379 -9.78 -22.31 12.05
CA CYS A 379 -11.15 -21.85 12.22
C CYS A 379 -12.20 -22.87 11.76
N VAL A 380 -11.91 -23.69 10.74
CA VAL A 380 -12.90 -24.55 10.06
C VAL A 380 -12.56 -26.05 10.09
N SER A 381 -11.40 -26.44 10.62
CA SER A 381 -10.95 -27.83 10.74
C SER A 381 -10.46 -28.11 12.16
N PRO A 382 -11.32 -28.62 13.06
CA PRO A 382 -10.98 -28.85 14.46
C PRO A 382 -9.85 -29.87 14.65
N ASN A 383 -9.78 -30.88 13.78
CA ASN A 383 -8.78 -31.95 13.87
C ASN A 383 -7.35 -31.44 13.64
N ASP A 384 -7.19 -30.36 12.87
CA ASP A 384 -5.89 -29.79 12.57
C ASP A 384 -5.49 -28.69 13.57
N ARG A 385 -6.42 -28.24 14.44
CA ARG A 385 -6.28 -27.03 15.26
C ARG A 385 -4.99 -26.98 16.06
N GLY A 386 -4.70 -28.01 16.85
CA GLY A 386 -3.54 -28.00 17.75
C GLY A 386 -2.22 -27.87 16.99
N LEU A 387 -2.05 -28.63 15.90
CA LEU A 387 -0.83 -28.59 15.10
C LEU A 387 -0.68 -27.27 14.35
N LEU A 388 -1.73 -26.83 13.65
CA LEU A 388 -1.64 -25.64 12.81
C LEU A 388 -1.57 -24.36 13.64
N GLU A 389 -2.10 -24.36 14.86
CA GLU A 389 -1.97 -23.22 15.76
C GLU A 389 -0.50 -23.03 16.19
N GLU A 390 0.21 -24.09 16.53
CA GLU A 390 1.65 -24.01 16.85
C GLU A 390 2.48 -23.57 15.64
N GLU A 391 2.12 -24.01 14.43
CA GLU A 391 2.75 -23.49 13.21
C GLU A 391 2.48 -22.00 12.98
N VAL A 392 1.26 -21.53 13.27
CA VAL A 392 0.95 -20.09 13.22
C VAL A 392 1.88 -19.31 14.16
N GLN A 393 2.08 -19.80 15.38
CA GLN A 393 2.99 -19.18 16.34
C GLN A 393 4.44 -19.22 15.88
N SER A 394 4.87 -20.32 15.26
CA SER A 394 6.20 -20.46 14.66
C SER A 394 6.42 -19.42 13.55
N PHE A 395 5.51 -19.30 12.58
CA PHE A 395 5.62 -18.30 11.51
C PHE A 395 5.55 -16.86 12.03
N ALA A 396 4.71 -16.59 13.03
CA ALA A 396 4.62 -15.27 13.66
C ALA A 396 5.92 -14.89 14.39
N THR A 397 6.53 -15.84 15.09
CA THR A 397 7.82 -15.67 15.74
C THR A 397 8.93 -15.50 14.72
N GLU A 398 8.94 -16.31 13.66
CA GLU A 398 9.88 -16.17 12.55
C GLU A 398 9.82 -14.79 11.92
N LEU A 399 8.62 -14.23 11.65
CA LEU A 399 8.48 -12.89 11.11
C LEU A 399 9.05 -11.80 12.04
N LYS A 400 8.92 -11.97 13.37
CA LYS A 400 9.53 -11.06 14.35
C LYS A 400 11.04 -11.20 14.42
N CYS A 401 11.55 -12.43 14.40
CA CYS A 401 12.98 -12.70 14.33
C CYS A 401 13.58 -12.13 13.04
N LEU A 402 12.85 -12.24 11.93
CA LEU A 402 13.23 -11.68 10.64
C LEU A 402 13.38 -10.17 10.75
N LEU A 403 12.40 -9.45 11.33
CA LEU A 403 12.50 -8.01 11.61
C LEU A 403 13.72 -7.69 12.50
N GLY A 404 13.97 -8.48 13.54
CA GLY A 404 15.15 -8.31 14.41
C GLY A 404 16.49 -8.52 13.71
N SER A 405 16.50 -9.24 12.57
CA SER A 405 17.70 -9.57 11.80
C SER A 405 18.06 -8.55 10.72
N VAL A 406 17.18 -7.56 10.49
CA VAL A 406 17.32 -6.59 9.39
C VAL A 406 18.50 -5.63 9.58
N GLY A 407 19.04 -5.49 10.79
CA GLY A 407 20.25 -4.70 11.05
C GLY A 407 20.14 -3.25 10.57
N HIS A 408 20.99 -2.83 9.62
CA HIS A 408 21.00 -1.47 9.05
C HIS A 408 20.14 -1.29 7.79
N HIS A 409 19.38 -2.31 7.39
CA HIS A 409 18.54 -2.29 6.19
C HIS A 409 17.21 -1.54 6.45
N ARG A 410 17.28 -0.21 6.57
CA ARG A 410 16.14 0.67 6.93
C ARG A 410 14.89 0.45 6.09
N ARG A 411 15.06 0.16 4.80
CA ARG A 411 13.95 -0.08 3.90
C ARG A 411 13.25 -1.42 4.23
N ALA A 412 14.00 -2.52 4.35
CA ALA A 412 13.43 -3.79 4.78
C ALA A 412 12.77 -3.68 6.16
N GLU A 413 13.35 -2.92 7.09
CA GLU A 413 12.81 -2.68 8.42
C GLU A 413 11.45 -1.98 8.32
N PHE A 414 11.37 -0.91 7.51
CA PHE A 414 10.16 -0.16 7.23
C PHE A 414 9.05 -1.04 6.65
N PHE A 415 9.37 -1.94 5.72
CA PHE A 415 8.38 -2.83 5.10
C PHE A 415 7.96 -3.99 5.99
N LEU A 416 8.90 -4.60 6.73
CA LEU A 416 8.59 -5.70 7.65
C LEU A 416 7.77 -5.23 8.84
N THR A 417 8.02 -4.02 9.35
CA THR A 417 7.24 -3.45 10.46
C THR A 417 5.75 -3.34 10.13
N GLN A 418 5.40 -3.07 8.86
CA GLN A 418 4.00 -3.10 8.39
C GLN A 418 3.37 -4.49 8.55
N LYS A 419 4.14 -5.56 8.31
CA LYS A 419 3.67 -6.95 8.32
C LYS A 419 3.56 -7.51 9.73
N VAL A 420 4.48 -7.12 10.63
CA VAL A 420 4.55 -7.61 12.02
C VAL A 420 3.25 -7.38 12.81
N LYS A 421 2.38 -6.44 12.40
CA LYS A 421 1.05 -6.27 13.01
C LYS A 421 0.21 -7.56 12.98
N ILE A 422 0.24 -8.32 11.89
CA ILE A 422 -0.50 -9.58 11.77
C ILE A 422 0.15 -10.68 12.63
N ALA A 423 1.49 -10.74 12.68
CA ALA A 423 2.19 -11.65 13.58
C ALA A 423 1.87 -11.36 15.05
N ASN A 424 1.86 -10.09 15.47
CA ASN A 424 1.48 -9.70 16.82
C ASN A 424 0.02 -10.09 17.14
N ALA A 425 -0.90 -9.94 16.19
CA ALA A 425 -2.28 -10.39 16.35
C ALA A 425 -2.35 -11.92 16.57
N ALA A 426 -1.57 -12.70 15.83
CA ALA A 426 -1.48 -14.16 15.98
C ALA A 426 -0.92 -14.57 17.35
N LEU A 427 0.15 -13.92 17.80
CA LEU A 427 0.79 -14.16 19.11
C LEU A 427 -0.15 -13.84 20.28
N VAL A 428 -0.80 -12.67 20.25
CA VAL A 428 -1.69 -12.21 21.33
C VAL A 428 -2.97 -13.05 21.44
N THR A 429 -3.35 -13.75 20.38
CA THR A 429 -4.56 -14.60 20.36
C THR A 429 -4.25 -16.09 20.39
N HIS A 430 -3.01 -16.49 20.73
CA HIS A 430 -2.59 -17.89 20.83
C HIS A 430 -3.52 -18.71 21.73
N ASP A 431 -3.65 -18.31 23.01
CA ASP A 431 -4.44 -19.05 24.00
C ASP A 431 -5.90 -19.23 23.56
N ASP A 432 -6.50 -18.23 22.91
CA ASP A 432 -7.88 -18.30 22.45
C ASP A 432 -8.06 -19.44 21.41
N PHE A 433 -7.08 -19.60 20.51
CA PHE A 433 -7.13 -20.59 19.44
C PHE A 433 -6.53 -21.95 19.83
N ALA A 434 -5.64 -21.97 20.82
CA ALA A 434 -5.09 -23.19 21.42
C ALA A 434 -6.09 -23.88 22.36
N ALA A 435 -6.96 -23.12 23.05
CA ALA A 435 -7.95 -23.67 23.96
C ALA A 435 -8.94 -24.61 23.23
N ALA A 436 -8.85 -25.91 23.54
CA ALA A 436 -9.81 -26.92 23.10
C ALA A 436 -11.16 -26.69 23.81
N ILE A 437 -12.09 -26.03 23.14
CA ILE A 437 -13.47 -25.86 23.63
C ILE A 437 -14.43 -26.17 22.47
N GLY A 438 -15.45 -26.99 22.76
CA GLY A 438 -16.20 -27.82 21.82
C GLY A 438 -17.33 -27.16 20.99
N CYS A 439 -18.23 -28.05 20.53
CA CYS A 439 -19.07 -28.01 19.32
C CYS A 439 -18.29 -28.28 18.01
N ASP A 440 -17.34 -29.23 18.07
CA ASP A 440 -16.83 -30.21 17.08
C ASP A 440 -16.65 -29.84 15.59
N ARG A 441 -16.89 -28.61 15.14
CA ARG A 441 -16.86 -28.24 13.71
C ARG A 441 -16.11 -26.95 13.37
N VAL A 442 -16.24 -25.89 14.16
CA VAL A 442 -15.55 -24.60 13.89
C VAL A 442 -15.10 -23.90 15.18
N ILE A 443 -14.32 -22.82 15.06
CA ILE A 443 -13.94 -21.96 16.20
C ILE A 443 -15.09 -21.02 16.59
N GLU A 444 -15.15 -20.63 17.86
CA GLU A 444 -16.11 -19.64 18.33
C GLU A 444 -15.89 -18.28 17.63
N ALA A 445 -16.97 -17.71 17.09
CA ALA A 445 -16.89 -16.49 16.25
C ALA A 445 -16.22 -15.29 16.94
N TRP A 446 -16.33 -15.17 18.26
CA TRP A 446 -15.69 -14.09 19.01
C TRP A 446 -14.16 -14.19 19.00
N LYS A 447 -13.58 -15.40 18.93
CA LYS A 447 -12.12 -15.61 18.87
C LYS A 447 -11.57 -15.14 17.53
N LEU A 448 -12.22 -15.54 16.43
CA LEU A 448 -11.88 -15.04 15.09
C LEU A 448 -12.04 -13.51 15.02
N LYS A 449 -13.14 -12.96 15.56
CA LYS A 449 -13.34 -11.51 15.61
C LYS A 449 -12.26 -10.79 16.41
N LYS A 450 -11.78 -11.37 17.53
CA LYS A 450 -10.68 -10.81 18.32
C LYS A 450 -9.37 -10.76 17.51
N PHE A 451 -9.04 -11.83 16.79
CA PHE A 451 -7.89 -11.88 15.88
C PHE A 451 -8.01 -10.84 14.76
N ASP A 452 -9.13 -10.81 14.05
CA ASP A 452 -9.38 -9.85 12.96
C ASP A 452 -9.24 -8.39 13.44
N ASN A 453 -9.85 -8.07 14.59
CA ASN A 453 -9.75 -6.74 15.19
C ASN A 453 -8.31 -6.36 15.58
N ALA A 454 -7.50 -7.32 16.04
CA ALA A 454 -6.13 -7.07 16.50
C ALA A 454 -5.21 -6.56 15.39
N PHE A 455 -5.40 -6.98 14.12
CA PHE A 455 -4.67 -6.40 12.99
C PHE A 455 -5.48 -5.37 12.18
N GLY A 456 -6.75 -5.15 12.52
CA GLY A 456 -7.59 -4.08 11.98
C GLY A 456 -8.47 -4.50 10.81
N ARG A 457 -8.72 -5.80 10.63
CA ARG A 457 -9.70 -6.32 9.69
C ARG A 457 -11.12 -6.12 10.23
N ARG A 458 -11.95 -5.46 9.43
CA ARG A 458 -13.38 -5.26 9.72
C ARG A 458 -14.09 -6.60 9.68
N THR A 459 -15.09 -6.73 10.54
CA THR A 459 -15.94 -7.93 10.63
C THR A 459 -17.37 -7.55 10.29
N SER A 460 -18.06 -8.35 9.47
CA SER A 460 -19.48 -8.13 9.15
C SER A 460 -20.37 -8.95 10.09
N ASP A 461 -21.65 -8.62 10.16
CA ASP A 461 -22.65 -9.36 10.94
C ASP A 461 -23.09 -10.70 10.29
N GLY A 462 -22.36 -11.17 9.27
CA GLY A 462 -22.67 -12.39 8.49
C GLY A 462 -23.84 -12.22 7.51
N ARG A 463 -24.88 -11.44 7.86
CA ARG A 463 -26.09 -11.21 7.03
C ARG A 463 -25.83 -10.30 5.84
N THR A 464 -24.98 -9.29 6.00
CA THR A 464 -24.55 -8.39 4.92
C THR A 464 -23.60 -9.04 3.90
N CYS A 465 -23.01 -10.20 4.20
CA CYS A 465 -22.18 -10.94 3.24
C CYS A 465 -22.99 -11.52 2.07
N CYS A 466 -24.25 -11.90 2.30
CA CYS A 466 -25.11 -12.52 1.28
C CYS A 466 -25.72 -11.49 0.31
N ALA A 467 -25.85 -10.22 0.71
CA ALA A 467 -26.51 -9.19 -0.10
C ALA A 467 -25.60 -8.50 -1.14
N GLN A 468 -24.32 -8.90 -1.24
CA GLN A 468 -23.34 -8.32 -2.17
C GLN A 468 -22.86 -9.33 -3.24
N GLU A 469 -23.51 -10.50 -3.36
CA GLU A 469 -23.19 -11.54 -4.35
C GLU A 469 -24.39 -11.86 -5.27
N GLU A 470 -25.44 -11.02 -5.28
CA GLU A 470 -26.53 -11.03 -6.29
C GLU A 470 -26.33 -9.95 -7.34
#